data_AF-A0A6P9D174-F1
#
_entry.id   AF-A0A6P9D174-F1
#
_cell.length_a   1.000
_cell.length_b   1.000
_cell.length_c   1.000
_cell.angle_alpha   90.00
_cell.angle_beta   90.00
_cell.angle_gamma   90.00
#
_symmetry.space_group_name_H-M   'P 1'
#
loop_
_entity.id
_entity.type
_entity.pdbx_description
1 polymer ?
#
loop_
_entity_poly.entity_id
_entity_poly.type
_entity_poly.pdbx_seq_one_letter_code
_entity_poly.pdbx_strand_id
1 'polypeptide(L)'
;MPVLQNGDPTLRVYFQKYSIPDIYEALLGGLLIMCPEDPLRFLEEKIKEIMEKGLYGIIWNMCIDPELSLKLRVLSETYLHTLLGLDDDQLMTTELCDKAWDLYSTNLKRKCFDAWIRYCEDKKAAEELLQKKLAAARHYYDCKLLQLTMRKWCEWVNSQKAIHQRAVKQMEKIFNKVLKKVVFKAWRKSIIVSKKPKKSIEPVLESEELIFVLPEARDRRHSERRRSSAPPKHMFEELPTFHTKSGREYFTKMPMQPLAQVVCLFTVIKIM
;
A
#
# COMPACT_ATOMS: atom_id res chain seq x y z
N MET A 1 28.39 -13.69 41.49
CA MET A 1 29.83 -13.99 41.69
C MET A 1 30.08 -14.08 43.19
N PRO A 2 29.99 -15.28 43.80
CA PRO A 2 30.26 -15.44 45.22
C PRO A 2 31.76 -15.72 45.40
N VAL A 3 32.54 -14.67 45.61
CA VAL A 3 34.02 -14.75 45.68
C VAL A 3 34.50 -15.50 46.93
N LEU A 4 33.64 -15.66 47.95
CA LEU A 4 34.00 -16.27 49.24
C LEU A 4 33.33 -17.62 49.54
N GLN A 5 32.33 -18.05 48.76
CA GLN A 5 31.70 -19.36 48.96
C GLN A 5 32.67 -20.53 48.71
N ASN A 6 33.67 -20.33 47.84
CA ASN A 6 34.77 -21.28 47.60
C ASN A 6 36.07 -20.92 48.35
N GLY A 7 36.00 -19.98 49.30
CA GLY A 7 37.17 -19.49 50.04
C GLY A 7 37.56 -20.37 51.24
N ASP A 8 38.76 -20.15 51.76
CA ASP A 8 39.32 -20.84 52.93
C ASP A 8 38.34 -20.77 54.13
N PRO A 9 37.92 -21.91 54.72
CA PRO A 9 37.04 -21.92 55.89
C PRO A 9 37.61 -21.12 57.07
N THR A 10 38.92 -21.00 57.19
CA THR A 10 39.61 -20.21 58.22
C THR A 10 39.29 -18.71 58.08
N LEU A 11 39.14 -18.22 56.85
CA LEU A 11 38.83 -16.83 56.55
C LEU A 11 37.37 -16.49 56.86
N ARG A 12 36.44 -17.45 56.69
CA ARG A 12 35.03 -17.29 57.09
C ARG A 12 34.89 -17.20 58.61
N VAL A 13 35.58 -18.07 59.35
CA VAL A 13 35.63 -18.00 60.82
C VAL A 13 36.26 -16.67 61.29
N TYR A 14 37.29 -16.18 60.59
CA TYR A 14 37.87 -14.86 60.87
C TYR A 14 36.85 -13.74 60.67
N PHE A 15 36.13 -13.71 59.53
CA PHE A 15 35.12 -12.68 59.27
C PHE A 15 33.97 -12.68 60.26
N GLN A 16 33.51 -13.86 60.69
CA GLN A 16 32.51 -13.98 61.75
C GLN A 16 33.06 -13.54 63.11
N LYS A 17 34.27 -13.97 63.47
CA LYS A 17 34.90 -13.67 64.76
C LYS A 17 35.13 -12.17 64.99
N TYR A 18 35.43 -11.43 63.92
CA TYR A 18 35.70 -9.99 63.99
C TYR A 18 34.53 -9.14 63.48
N SER A 19 33.36 -9.72 63.23
CA SER A 19 32.16 -9.01 62.74
C SER A 19 32.45 -8.11 61.54
N ILE A 20 33.36 -8.54 60.65
CA ILE A 20 33.78 -7.78 59.46
C ILE A 20 32.59 -7.41 58.55
N PRO A 21 31.61 -8.30 58.31
CA PRO A 21 30.41 -7.93 57.55
C PRO A 21 29.65 -6.76 58.15
N ASP A 22 29.45 -6.79 59.47
CA ASP A 22 28.65 -5.78 60.20
C ASP A 22 29.38 -4.43 60.25
N ILE A 23 30.71 -4.45 60.42
CA ILE A 23 31.56 -3.25 60.31
C ILE A 23 31.47 -2.65 58.90
N TYR A 24 31.60 -3.50 57.89
CA TYR A 24 31.54 -3.06 56.49
C TYR A 24 30.17 -2.49 56.14
N GLU A 25 29.09 -3.12 56.61
CA GLU A 25 27.72 -2.66 56.43
C GLU A 25 27.48 -1.29 57.07
N ALA A 26 27.91 -1.13 58.31
CA ALA A 26 27.76 0.13 59.04
C ALA A 26 28.53 1.28 58.37
N LEU A 27 29.78 1.03 57.96
CA LEU A 27 30.61 2.04 57.28
C LEU A 27 30.09 2.38 55.89
N LEU A 28 29.70 1.37 55.09
CA LEU A 28 29.17 1.58 53.75
C LEU A 28 27.81 2.29 53.80
N GLY A 29 26.93 1.90 54.73
CA GLY A 29 25.67 2.57 54.98
C GLY A 29 25.87 4.03 55.38
N GLY A 30 26.75 4.28 56.35
CA GLY A 30 27.13 5.64 56.76
C GLY A 30 27.64 6.48 55.59
N LEU A 31 28.55 5.93 54.78
CA LEU A 31 29.13 6.64 53.65
C LEU A 31 28.11 7.02 52.57
N LEU A 32 27.25 6.07 52.19
CA LEU A 32 26.23 6.29 51.16
C LEU A 32 25.16 7.29 51.58
N ILE A 33 24.87 7.38 52.89
CA ILE A 33 23.77 8.18 53.41
C ILE A 33 24.25 9.57 53.84
N MET A 34 25.38 9.65 54.54
CA MET A 34 25.94 10.92 55.00
C MET A 34 26.59 11.71 53.86
N CYS A 35 26.98 11.03 52.77
CA CYS A 35 27.62 11.60 51.58
C CYS A 35 28.64 12.72 51.92
N PRO A 36 29.67 12.40 52.73
CA PRO A 36 30.62 13.40 53.19
C PRO A 36 31.47 13.94 52.02
N GLU A 37 31.87 15.21 52.13
CA GLU A 37 32.74 15.88 51.14
C GLU A 37 34.13 15.23 51.07
N ASP A 38 34.62 14.70 52.20
CA ASP A 38 35.84 13.89 52.28
C ASP A 38 35.49 12.48 52.83
N PRO A 39 35.36 11.47 51.94
CA PRO A 39 34.98 10.12 52.35
C PRO A 39 36.08 9.39 53.12
N LEU A 40 37.36 9.72 52.89
CA LEU A 40 38.47 9.05 53.55
C LEU A 40 38.59 9.49 55.00
N ARG A 41 38.46 10.80 55.25
CA ARG A 41 38.45 11.35 56.60
C ARG A 41 37.27 10.85 57.41
N PHE A 42 36.08 10.78 56.79
CA PHE A 42 34.89 10.23 57.43
C PHE A 42 35.09 8.76 57.84
N LEU A 43 35.63 7.93 56.95
CA LEU A 43 35.92 6.53 57.26
C LEU A 43 36.93 6.39 58.39
N GLU A 44 38.00 7.20 58.41
CA GLU A 44 39.00 7.18 59.48
C GLU A 44 38.37 7.52 60.84
N GLU A 45 37.57 8.57 60.91
CA GLU A 45 36.87 9.00 62.12
C GLU A 45 35.91 7.92 62.62
N LYS A 46 35.13 7.30 61.71
CA LYS A 46 34.18 6.23 62.06
C LYS A 46 34.85 4.92 62.45
N ILE A 47 35.96 4.55 61.82
CA ILE A 47 36.75 3.38 62.24
C ILE A 47 37.31 3.59 63.65
N LYS A 48 37.84 4.78 63.97
CA LYS A 48 38.30 5.11 65.33
C LYS A 48 37.17 5.02 66.34
N GLU A 49 35.99 5.56 66.01
CA GLU A 49 34.80 5.48 66.86
C GLU A 49 34.36 4.04 67.15
N ILE A 50 34.39 3.16 66.14
CA ILE A 50 34.09 1.72 66.29
C ILE A 50 35.17 1.03 67.13
N MET A 51 36.45 1.36 66.94
CA MET A 51 37.54 0.79 67.73
C MET A 51 37.45 1.18 69.21
N GLU A 52 37.04 2.41 69.53
CA GLU A 52 36.88 2.89 70.90
C GLU A 52 35.68 2.26 71.61
N LYS A 53 34.56 2.06 70.90
CA LYS A 53 33.33 1.45 71.45
C LYS A 53 33.39 -0.08 71.50
N GLY A 54 34.33 -0.69 70.77
CA GLY A 54 34.50 -2.13 70.66
C GLY A 54 33.53 -2.76 69.65
N LEU A 55 33.78 -4.04 69.35
CA LEU A 55 33.03 -4.78 68.32
C LEU A 55 31.69 -5.36 68.82
N TYR A 56 31.39 -5.23 70.11
CA TYR A 56 30.17 -5.77 70.71
C TYR A 56 28.99 -4.84 70.45
N GLY A 57 28.08 -5.25 69.56
CA GLY A 57 26.86 -4.51 69.28
C GLY A 57 26.98 -3.46 68.17
N ILE A 58 27.80 -3.73 67.14
CA ILE A 58 27.79 -2.93 65.91
C ILE A 58 26.44 -3.12 65.22
N ILE A 59 25.73 -2.01 65.01
CA ILE A 59 24.46 -1.98 64.30
C ILE A 59 24.69 -1.18 63.00
N TRP A 60 24.04 -1.58 61.91
CA TRP A 60 24.19 -0.97 60.59
C TRP A 60 24.02 0.56 60.58
N ASN A 61 23.25 1.13 61.51
CA ASN A 61 22.98 2.57 61.58
C ASN A 61 23.94 3.35 62.49
N MET A 62 24.95 2.71 63.05
CA MET A 62 25.90 3.34 63.98
C MET A 62 26.69 4.50 63.36
N CYS A 63 26.94 4.46 62.05
CA CYS A 63 27.65 5.52 61.32
C CYS A 63 26.71 6.54 60.67
N ILE A 64 25.41 6.48 60.94
CA ILE A 64 24.38 7.35 60.36
C ILE A 64 23.81 8.24 61.47
N ASP A 65 23.55 9.51 61.17
CA ASP A 65 22.88 10.39 62.11
C ASP A 65 21.48 9.87 62.48
N PRO A 66 21.09 9.89 63.77
CA PRO A 66 19.82 9.34 64.23
C PRO A 66 18.60 9.90 63.49
N GLU A 67 18.65 11.17 63.07
CA GLU A 67 17.58 11.84 62.31
C GLU A 67 17.40 11.29 60.90
N LEU A 68 18.47 10.80 60.27
CA LEU A 68 18.46 10.18 58.94
C LEU A 68 18.15 8.69 59.01
N SER A 69 18.46 8.04 60.14
CA SER A 69 18.25 6.61 60.37
C SER A 69 16.78 6.19 60.31
N LEU A 70 15.84 7.04 60.76
CA LEU A 70 14.40 6.72 60.87
C LEU A 70 13.68 6.56 59.52
N LYS A 71 14.28 7.00 58.40
CA LYS A 71 13.68 6.92 57.06
C LYS A 71 14.02 5.63 56.31
N LEU A 72 14.92 4.82 56.85
CA LEU A 72 15.43 3.63 56.19
C LEU A 72 14.91 2.38 56.88
N ARG A 73 14.02 1.68 56.17
CA ARG A 73 13.64 0.32 56.48
C ARG A 73 14.89 -0.56 56.33
N VAL A 74 15.22 -1.32 57.39
CA VAL A 74 16.31 -2.29 57.48
C VAL A 74 16.53 -2.97 56.13
N LEU A 75 17.62 -2.62 55.44
CA LEU A 75 17.86 -3.09 54.08
C LEU A 75 18.53 -4.47 54.01
N SER A 76 19.05 -5.00 55.12
CA SER A 76 20.05 -6.06 54.96
C SER A 76 20.39 -6.86 56.20
N GLU A 77 19.44 -7.14 57.11
CA GLU A 77 19.68 -8.14 58.17
C GLU A 77 20.26 -9.47 57.63
N THR A 78 20.05 -9.78 56.34
CA THR A 78 20.55 -11.01 55.72
C THR A 78 21.43 -10.84 54.48
N TYR A 79 21.41 -9.72 53.74
CA TYR A 79 21.99 -9.70 52.39
C TYR A 79 23.52 -9.88 52.35
N LEU A 80 24.26 -9.21 53.23
CA LEU A 80 25.73 -9.35 53.28
C LEU A 80 26.15 -10.69 53.86
N HIS A 81 25.43 -11.19 54.87
CA HIS A 81 25.64 -12.53 55.43
C HIS A 81 25.39 -13.62 54.37
N THR A 82 24.34 -13.50 53.54
CA THR A 82 24.08 -14.39 52.38
C THR A 82 25.15 -14.23 51.27
N LEU A 83 25.56 -13.00 50.94
CA LEU A 83 26.56 -12.72 49.88
C LEU A 83 27.95 -13.25 50.25
N LEU A 84 28.32 -13.16 51.53
CA LEU A 84 29.60 -13.63 52.08
C LEU A 84 29.58 -15.13 52.42
N GLY A 85 28.44 -15.82 52.24
CA GLY A 85 28.29 -17.25 52.53
C GLY A 85 28.44 -17.56 54.02
N LEU A 86 27.98 -16.65 54.89
CA LEU A 86 27.97 -16.80 56.34
C LEU A 86 26.63 -17.34 56.86
N ASP A 87 25.62 -17.38 56.00
CA ASP A 87 24.30 -17.97 56.25
C ASP A 87 24.09 -19.16 55.30
N ASP A 88 24.53 -20.35 55.73
CA ASP A 88 24.47 -21.58 54.93
C ASP A 88 23.02 -22.07 54.70
N ASP A 89 22.07 -21.65 55.53
CA ASP A 89 20.67 -22.11 55.50
C ASP A 89 19.77 -21.33 54.52
N GLN A 90 20.24 -20.20 53.98
CA GLN A 90 19.45 -19.30 53.11
C GLN A 90 19.91 -19.29 51.63
N LEU A 91 20.76 -20.23 51.23
CA LEU A 91 21.14 -20.37 49.82
C LEU A 91 19.95 -20.89 49.00
N MET A 92 19.45 -20.06 48.07
CA MET A 92 18.64 -20.42 46.90
C MET A 92 17.79 -21.68 47.10
N THR A 93 16.76 -21.60 47.93
CA THR A 93 15.86 -22.73 48.14
C THR A 93 15.25 -23.15 46.80
N THR A 94 15.02 -24.45 46.62
CA THR A 94 14.40 -24.99 45.40
C THR A 94 13.11 -24.25 45.05
N GLU A 95 12.34 -23.84 46.06
CA GLU A 95 11.12 -23.03 45.89
C GLU A 95 11.37 -21.65 45.25
N LEU A 96 12.48 -20.98 45.55
CA LEU A 96 12.83 -19.69 44.93
C LEU A 96 13.28 -19.87 43.48
N CYS A 97 14.01 -20.96 43.20
CA CYS A 97 14.39 -21.34 41.84
C CYS A 97 13.16 -21.64 40.99
N ASP A 98 12.21 -22.41 41.52
CA ASP A 98 10.96 -22.74 40.82
C ASP A 98 10.12 -21.49 40.54
N LYS A 99 9.99 -20.59 41.51
CA LYS A 99 9.30 -19.29 41.31
C LYS A 99 9.99 -18.42 40.26
N ALA A 100 11.33 -18.37 40.27
CA ALA A 100 12.08 -17.62 39.27
C ALA A 100 11.89 -18.23 37.87
N TRP A 101 11.87 -19.56 37.77
CA TRP A 101 11.63 -20.29 36.53
C TRP A 101 10.19 -20.11 36.01
N ASP A 102 9.19 -20.15 36.89
CA ASP A 102 7.79 -19.90 36.52
C ASP A 102 7.59 -18.48 36.01
N LEU A 103 8.19 -17.48 36.67
CA LEU A 103 8.16 -16.10 36.22
C LEU A 103 8.84 -15.94 34.85
N TYR A 104 10.04 -16.51 34.71
CA TYR A 104 10.79 -16.47 33.46
C TYR A 104 10.03 -17.14 32.32
N SER A 105 9.54 -18.36 32.53
CA SER A 105 8.85 -19.14 31.51
C SER A 105 7.50 -18.50 31.13
N THR A 106 6.78 -17.92 32.09
CA THR A 106 5.54 -17.15 31.83
C THR A 106 5.82 -15.90 31.01
N ASN A 107 6.86 -15.14 31.36
CA ASN A 107 7.26 -13.95 30.61
C ASN A 107 7.74 -14.29 29.20
N LEU A 108 8.49 -15.39 29.05
CA LEU A 108 8.95 -15.85 27.74
C LEU A 108 7.76 -16.26 26.86
N LYS A 109 6.85 -17.09 27.38
CA LYS A 109 5.62 -17.48 26.68
C LYS A 109 4.83 -16.24 26.23
N ARG A 110 4.62 -15.27 27.13
CA ARG A 110 3.92 -14.02 26.82
C ARG A 110 4.60 -13.27 25.66
N LYS A 111 5.91 -13.05 25.73
CA LYS A 111 6.66 -12.38 24.65
C LYS A 111 6.53 -13.11 23.31
N CYS A 112 6.59 -14.45 23.31
CA CYS A 112 6.39 -15.25 22.11
C CYS A 112 4.98 -15.10 21.54
N PHE A 113 3.95 -15.16 22.39
CA PHE A 113 2.55 -14.97 21.96
C PHE A 113 2.29 -13.55 21.45
N ASP A 114 2.79 -12.52 22.14
CA ASP A 114 2.67 -11.13 21.70
C ASP A 114 3.33 -10.91 20.34
N ALA A 115 4.54 -11.47 20.13
CA ALA A 115 5.23 -11.42 18.85
C ALA A 115 4.44 -12.16 17.76
N TRP A 116 3.85 -13.31 18.08
CA TRP A 116 3.01 -14.07 17.16
C TRP A 116 1.73 -13.32 16.76
N ILE A 117 1.07 -12.68 17.71
CA ILE A 117 -0.12 -11.85 17.47
C ILE A 117 0.24 -10.70 16.52
N ARG A 118 1.31 -9.96 16.82
CA ARG A 118 1.79 -8.87 15.95
C ARG A 118 2.12 -9.35 14.54
N TYR A 119 2.82 -10.48 14.42
CA TYR A 119 3.10 -11.08 13.11
C TYR A 119 1.81 -11.38 12.33
N CYS A 120 0.79 -11.90 13.00
CA CYS A 120 -0.50 -12.18 12.37
C CYS A 120 -1.24 -10.90 11.95
N GLU A 121 -1.16 -9.83 12.74
CA GLU A 121 -1.70 -8.50 12.41
C GLU A 121 -0.98 -7.89 11.21
N ASP A 122 0.35 -7.89 11.23
CA ASP A 122 1.18 -7.38 10.14
C ASP A 122 0.92 -8.14 8.83
N LYS A 123 0.78 -9.47 8.91
CA LYS A 123 0.43 -10.30 7.76
C LYS A 123 -0.91 -9.92 7.16
N LYS A 124 -1.95 -9.73 7.99
CA LYS A 124 -3.28 -9.28 7.52
C LYS A 124 -3.20 -7.89 6.89
N ALA A 125 -2.50 -6.95 7.52
CA ALA A 125 -2.33 -5.59 7.00
C ALA A 125 -1.60 -5.59 5.64
N ALA A 126 -0.57 -6.43 5.48
CA ALA A 126 0.15 -6.60 4.22
C ALA A 126 -0.74 -7.18 3.11
N GLU A 127 -1.57 -8.18 3.43
CA GLU A 127 -2.54 -8.76 2.51
C GLU A 127 -3.59 -7.71 2.05
N GLU A 128 -4.15 -6.93 2.99
CA GLU A 128 -5.09 -5.85 2.67
C GLU A 128 -4.45 -4.76 1.79
N LEU A 129 -3.22 -4.36 2.09
CA LEU A 129 -2.48 -3.39 1.28
C LEU A 129 -2.23 -3.92 -0.13
N LEU A 130 -1.87 -5.20 -0.27
CA LEU A 130 -1.70 -5.84 -1.57
C LEU A 130 -3.03 -5.86 -2.34
N GLN A 131 -4.13 -6.24 -1.70
CA GLN A 131 -5.45 -6.24 -2.32
C GLN A 131 -5.86 -4.84 -2.82
N LYS A 132 -5.62 -3.79 -2.02
CA LYS A 132 -5.85 -2.39 -2.44
C LYS A 132 -5.04 -2.01 -3.67
N LYS A 133 -3.75 -2.37 -3.70
CA LYS A 133 -2.87 -2.13 -4.86
C LYS A 133 -3.36 -2.87 -6.11
N LEU A 134 -3.75 -4.14 -5.97
CA LEU A 134 -4.28 -4.94 -7.08
C LEU A 134 -5.63 -4.41 -7.57
N ALA A 135 -6.50 -3.93 -6.68
CA ALA A 135 -7.77 -3.30 -7.06
C ALA A 135 -7.53 -2.00 -7.84
N ALA A 136 -6.62 -1.14 -7.36
CA ALA A 136 -6.25 0.09 -8.06
C ALA A 136 -5.65 -0.18 -9.45
N ALA A 137 -4.76 -1.19 -9.55
CA ALA A 137 -4.16 -1.59 -10.83
C ALA A 137 -5.22 -2.13 -11.82
N ARG A 138 -6.16 -2.95 -11.35
CA ARG A 138 -7.30 -3.42 -12.16
C ARG A 138 -8.14 -2.25 -12.67
N HIS A 139 -8.56 -1.37 -11.77
CA HIS A 139 -9.35 -0.19 -12.14
C HIS A 139 -8.64 0.69 -13.18
N TYR A 140 -7.33 0.94 -13.01
CA TYR A 140 -6.54 1.69 -13.98
C TYR A 140 -6.52 1.01 -15.36
N TYR A 141 -6.31 -0.31 -15.39
CA TYR A 141 -6.31 -1.07 -16.64
C TYR A 141 -7.68 -1.03 -17.33
N ASP A 142 -8.77 -1.23 -16.58
CA ASP A 142 -10.13 -1.19 -17.10
C ASP A 142 -10.47 0.20 -17.67
N CYS A 143 -10.12 1.26 -16.95
CA CYS A 143 -10.28 2.64 -17.44
C CYS A 143 -9.48 2.87 -18.74
N LYS A 144 -8.24 2.39 -18.79
CA LYS A 144 -7.39 2.55 -19.97
C LYS A 144 -7.94 1.77 -21.17
N LEU A 145 -8.43 0.56 -20.95
CA LEU A 145 -9.08 -0.25 -21.98
C LEU A 145 -10.37 0.41 -22.49
N LEU A 146 -11.17 0.96 -21.58
CA LEU A 146 -12.38 1.70 -21.92
C LEU A 146 -12.05 2.93 -22.76
N GLN A 147 -11.04 3.72 -22.37
CA GLN A 147 -10.59 4.88 -23.13
C GLN A 147 -10.10 4.51 -24.53
N LEU A 148 -9.34 3.42 -24.67
CA LEU A 148 -8.89 2.94 -25.98
C LEU A 148 -10.08 2.53 -26.87
N THR A 149 -11.03 1.81 -26.28
CA THR A 149 -12.26 1.37 -26.98
C THR A 149 -13.09 2.58 -27.41
N MET A 150 -13.26 3.56 -26.51
CA MET A 150 -14.00 4.79 -26.80
C MET A 150 -13.33 5.60 -27.90
N ARG A 151 -11.99 5.68 -27.92
CA ARG A 151 -11.25 6.36 -28.99
C ARG A 151 -11.51 5.72 -30.35
N LYS A 152 -11.38 4.39 -30.45
CA LYS A 152 -11.67 3.64 -31.68
C LYS A 152 -13.12 3.83 -32.13
N TRP A 153 -14.05 3.84 -31.18
CA TRP A 153 -15.46 4.09 -31.48
C TRP A 153 -15.67 5.52 -32.02
N CYS A 154 -15.10 6.54 -31.39
CA CYS A 154 -15.15 7.92 -31.86
C CYS A 154 -14.57 8.07 -33.28
N GLU A 155 -13.41 7.45 -33.55
CA GLU A 155 -12.81 7.41 -34.89
C GLU A 155 -13.74 6.79 -35.94
N TRP A 156 -14.38 5.68 -35.58
CA TRP A 156 -15.36 5.02 -36.46
C TRP A 156 -16.59 5.90 -36.68
N VAL A 157 -17.18 6.49 -35.64
CA VAL A 157 -18.35 7.39 -35.75
C VAL A 157 -18.03 8.59 -36.63
N ASN A 158 -16.85 9.21 -36.45
CA ASN A 158 -16.40 10.33 -37.27
C ASN A 158 -16.24 9.92 -38.74
N SER A 159 -15.70 8.72 -38.99
CA SER A 159 -15.59 8.17 -40.33
C SER A 159 -16.97 7.95 -40.98
N GLN A 160 -17.93 7.40 -40.23
CA GLN A 160 -19.32 7.24 -40.71
C GLN A 160 -19.98 8.59 -41.01
N LYS A 161 -19.80 9.58 -40.13
CA LYS A 161 -20.31 10.94 -40.34
C LYS A 161 -19.74 11.55 -41.62
N ALA A 162 -18.45 11.37 -41.89
CA ALA A 162 -17.81 11.85 -43.12
C ALA A 162 -18.37 11.14 -44.37
N ILE A 163 -18.64 9.83 -44.30
CA ILE A 163 -19.28 9.06 -45.38
C ILE A 163 -20.69 9.58 -45.65
N HIS A 164 -21.51 9.73 -44.61
CA HIS A 164 -22.87 10.26 -44.74
C HIS A 164 -22.88 11.68 -45.33
N GLN A 165 -22.01 12.57 -44.84
CA GLN A 165 -21.88 13.92 -45.40
C GLN A 165 -21.52 13.91 -46.89
N ARG A 166 -20.63 13.00 -47.31
CA ARG A 166 -20.28 12.84 -48.72
C ARG A 166 -21.47 12.35 -49.55
N ALA A 167 -22.22 11.38 -49.04
CA ALA A 167 -23.41 10.85 -49.71
C ALA A 167 -24.49 11.93 -49.86
N VAL A 168 -24.77 12.70 -48.80
CA VAL A 168 -25.72 13.81 -48.82
C VAL A 168 -25.31 14.85 -49.87
N LYS A 169 -24.05 15.31 -49.86
CA LYS A 169 -23.54 16.26 -50.87
C LYS A 169 -23.69 15.74 -52.30
N GLN A 170 -23.49 14.43 -52.52
CA GLN A 170 -23.67 13.81 -53.82
C GLN A 170 -25.15 13.78 -54.24
N MET A 171 -26.05 13.43 -53.33
CA MET A 171 -27.50 13.46 -53.56
C MET A 171 -27.99 14.87 -53.86
N GLU A 172 -27.58 15.86 -53.07
CA GLU A 172 -27.89 17.28 -53.32
C GLU A 172 -27.42 17.73 -54.70
N LYS A 173 -26.21 17.32 -55.11
CA LYS A 173 -25.68 17.65 -56.44
C LYS A 173 -26.52 17.05 -57.57
N ILE A 174 -26.96 15.80 -57.42
CA ILE A 174 -27.83 15.13 -58.40
C ILE A 174 -29.21 15.79 -58.41
N PHE A 175 -29.81 16.00 -57.24
CA PHE A 175 -31.11 16.63 -57.07
C PHE A 175 -31.13 18.03 -57.71
N ASN A 176 -30.14 18.88 -57.40
CA ASN A 176 -30.02 20.20 -57.99
C ASN A 176 -29.86 20.16 -59.51
N LYS A 177 -29.14 19.18 -60.06
CA LYS A 177 -29.04 18.99 -61.53
C LYS A 177 -30.38 18.61 -62.15
N VAL A 178 -31.12 17.68 -61.53
CA VAL A 178 -32.43 17.24 -62.00
C VAL A 178 -33.43 18.39 -61.91
N LEU A 179 -33.49 19.09 -60.78
CA LEU A 179 -34.38 20.23 -60.56
C LEU A 179 -34.13 21.33 -61.61
N LYS A 180 -32.87 21.71 -61.84
CA LYS A 180 -32.52 22.66 -62.91
C LYS A 180 -33.03 22.20 -64.27
N LYS A 181 -32.83 20.93 -64.65
CA LYS A 181 -33.34 20.38 -65.93
C LYS A 181 -34.87 20.49 -66.03
N VAL A 182 -35.60 20.16 -64.95
CA VAL A 182 -37.07 20.26 -64.93
C VAL A 182 -37.52 21.71 -65.08
N VAL A 183 -36.94 22.63 -64.32
CA VAL A 183 -37.27 24.07 -64.40
C VAL A 183 -36.96 24.62 -65.79
N PHE A 184 -35.80 24.29 -66.38
CA PHE A 184 -35.46 24.71 -67.75
C PHE A 184 -36.43 24.13 -68.79
N LYS A 185 -36.81 22.85 -68.66
CA LYS A 185 -37.81 22.23 -69.55
C LYS A 185 -39.17 22.94 -69.44
N ALA A 186 -39.63 23.22 -68.22
CA ALA A 186 -40.88 23.93 -67.98
C ALA A 186 -40.83 25.36 -68.55
N TRP A 187 -39.77 26.10 -68.28
CA TRP A 187 -39.55 27.45 -68.81
C TRP A 187 -39.53 27.47 -70.35
N ARG A 188 -38.83 26.53 -70.98
CA ARG A 188 -38.82 26.39 -72.45
C ARG A 188 -40.21 26.11 -73.00
N LYS A 189 -41.00 25.23 -72.36
CA LYS A 189 -42.40 24.99 -72.72
C LYS A 189 -43.23 26.28 -72.61
N SER A 190 -43.11 27.03 -71.53
CA SER A 190 -43.82 28.31 -71.34
C SER A 190 -43.46 29.34 -72.40
N ILE A 191 -42.19 29.46 -72.80
CA ILE A 191 -41.76 30.36 -73.89
C ILE A 191 -42.32 29.93 -75.23
N ILE A 192 -42.34 28.63 -75.53
CA ILE A 192 -42.91 28.14 -76.79
C ILE A 192 -44.41 28.44 -76.83
N VAL A 193 -45.12 28.26 -75.72
CA VAL A 193 -46.54 28.61 -75.60
C VAL A 193 -46.77 30.13 -75.75
N SER A 194 -45.90 30.97 -75.17
CA SER A 194 -46.05 32.43 -75.25
C SER A 194 -45.65 33.03 -76.61
N LYS A 195 -44.79 32.34 -77.39
CA LYS A 195 -44.36 32.75 -78.74
C LYS A 195 -45.25 32.23 -79.85
N LYS A 196 -46.14 31.27 -79.60
CA LYS A 196 -47.19 30.92 -80.57
C LYS A 196 -48.15 32.11 -80.66
N PRO A 197 -48.27 32.79 -81.81
CA PRO A 197 -49.38 33.73 -82.01
C PRO A 197 -50.68 32.95 -81.82
N LYS A 198 -51.66 33.53 -81.13
CA LYS A 198 -53.00 32.96 -80.90
C LYS A 198 -53.64 32.53 -82.23
N LYS A 199 -53.37 31.31 -82.69
CA LYS A 199 -54.20 30.50 -83.59
C LYS A 199 -53.97 29.03 -83.24
N SER A 200 -55.10 28.34 -83.09
CA SER A 200 -55.38 26.94 -82.75
C SER A 200 -54.32 25.90 -83.09
N ILE A 201 -54.25 24.82 -82.28
CA ILE A 201 -54.33 23.39 -82.69
C ILE A 201 -53.77 22.48 -81.55
N GLU A 202 -54.65 21.64 -81.00
CA GLU A 202 -54.39 20.33 -80.32
C GLU A 202 -53.72 19.34 -81.30
N PRO A 203 -53.01 18.23 -80.92
CA PRO A 203 -53.36 17.34 -79.81
C PRO A 203 -52.14 16.62 -79.15
N VAL A 204 -52.45 15.61 -78.32
CA VAL A 204 -51.65 14.43 -77.91
C VAL A 204 -50.62 14.62 -76.79
N LEU A 205 -51.05 14.23 -75.58
CA LEU A 205 -50.19 13.86 -74.46
C LEU A 205 -49.82 12.38 -74.61
N GLU A 206 -48.67 12.09 -75.19
CA GLU A 206 -48.04 10.78 -75.05
C GLU A 206 -47.02 10.81 -73.90
N SER A 207 -47.19 9.81 -73.04
CA SER A 207 -46.44 9.46 -71.85
C SER A 207 -44.94 9.35 -72.12
N GLU A 208 -44.12 9.90 -71.23
CA GLU A 208 -42.70 9.53 -71.15
C GLU A 208 -42.38 9.12 -69.72
N GLU A 209 -42.35 7.79 -69.54
CA GLU A 209 -41.89 7.07 -68.38
C GLU A 209 -40.44 7.46 -68.03
N LEU A 210 -40.22 7.84 -66.78
CA LEU A 210 -38.90 8.03 -66.20
C LEU A 210 -38.26 6.67 -65.92
N ILE A 211 -37.57 6.10 -66.90
CA ILE A 211 -36.69 4.94 -66.69
C ILE A 211 -35.42 5.41 -65.97
N PHE A 212 -35.25 4.96 -64.74
CA PHE A 212 -34.06 5.14 -63.91
C PHE A 212 -33.00 4.11 -64.34
N VAL A 213 -31.99 4.54 -65.09
CA VAL A 213 -30.84 3.68 -65.44
C VAL A 213 -29.71 3.90 -64.42
N LEU A 214 -29.46 2.88 -63.61
CA LEU A 214 -28.28 2.72 -62.76
C LEU A 214 -27.05 2.42 -63.66
N PRO A 215 -25.88 3.07 -63.47
CA PRO A 215 -24.66 2.61 -64.14
C PRO A 215 -23.89 1.63 -63.24
N GLU A 216 -23.83 0.38 -63.66
CA GLU A 216 -22.91 -0.63 -63.14
C GLU A 216 -21.53 -0.54 -63.82
N ALA A 217 -20.51 -0.73 -62.97
CA ALA A 217 -19.15 -1.21 -63.20
C ALA A 217 -18.34 -0.74 -64.43
N ARG A 218 -17.19 -0.10 -64.15
CA ARG A 218 -16.01 -0.25 -65.01
C ARG A 218 -14.74 -0.48 -64.21
N ASP A 219 -14.31 -1.72 -64.30
CA ASP A 219 -13.06 -2.32 -63.88
C ASP A 219 -11.86 -1.59 -64.53
N ARG A 220 -10.85 -1.21 -63.73
CA ARG A 220 -9.53 -0.80 -64.23
C ARG A 220 -8.44 -1.30 -63.30
N ARG A 221 -7.80 -2.39 -63.73
CA ARG A 221 -6.45 -2.79 -63.34
C ARG A 221 -5.46 -1.81 -63.97
N HIS A 222 -4.49 -1.32 -63.20
CA HIS A 222 -3.16 -1.08 -63.72
C HIS A 222 -2.11 -1.20 -62.61
N SER A 223 -1.08 -1.93 -62.97
CA SER A 223 0.13 -2.33 -62.26
C SER A 223 1.26 -1.30 -62.37
N GLU A 224 2.03 -1.11 -61.29
CA GLU A 224 3.47 -0.72 -61.25
C GLU A 224 3.89 -0.75 -59.76
N ARG A 225 4.74 -1.64 -59.23
CA ARG A 225 6.13 -2.08 -59.48
C ARG A 225 7.22 -1.08 -59.01
N ARG A 226 7.82 -1.45 -57.85
CA ARG A 226 9.17 -1.13 -57.29
C ARG A 226 9.34 0.28 -56.67
N ARG A 227 10.00 0.50 -55.53
CA ARG A 227 11.14 -0.21 -54.87
C ARG A 227 11.02 -0.13 -53.35
N SER A 228 11.29 -1.25 -52.69
CA SER A 228 11.55 -1.32 -51.25
C SER A 228 13.05 -1.17 -51.02
N SER A 229 13.46 -0.18 -50.22
CA SER A 229 14.76 -0.13 -49.56
C SER A 229 14.56 -0.48 -48.09
N ALA A 230 15.18 -1.57 -47.64
CA ALA A 230 15.25 -1.92 -46.22
C ALA A 230 16.32 -1.09 -45.50
N PRO A 231 16.14 -0.82 -44.20
CA PRO A 231 17.25 -0.69 -43.26
C PRO A 231 17.17 -1.76 -42.14
N PRO A 232 18.25 -1.94 -41.36
CA PRO A 232 18.62 -3.23 -40.82
C PRO A 232 18.06 -3.56 -39.43
N LYS A 233 18.14 -4.86 -39.13
CA LYS A 233 17.80 -5.53 -37.88
C LYS A 233 18.61 -4.96 -36.70
N HIS A 234 17.92 -4.59 -35.63
CA HIS A 234 18.47 -4.59 -34.28
C HIS A 234 17.49 -5.28 -33.33
N MET A 235 18.05 -6.12 -32.46
CA MET A 235 17.39 -7.07 -31.57
C MET A 235 16.32 -6.45 -30.65
N PHE A 236 15.21 -7.17 -30.43
CA PHE A 236 14.53 -7.25 -29.15
C PHE A 236 13.67 -8.52 -29.07
N GLU A 237 13.57 -9.04 -27.85
CA GLU A 237 13.11 -10.36 -27.43
C GLU A 237 11.70 -10.77 -27.86
N GLU A 238 11.53 -12.09 -27.92
CA GLU A 238 10.31 -12.82 -28.19
C GLU A 238 9.17 -12.46 -27.21
N LEU A 239 8.00 -12.13 -27.77
CA LEU A 239 6.71 -12.12 -27.07
C LEU A 239 5.84 -13.25 -27.61
N PRO A 240 5.01 -13.92 -26.78
CA PRO A 240 4.29 -15.12 -27.18
C PRO A 240 3.19 -14.82 -28.20
N THR A 241 3.12 -15.66 -29.22
CA THR A 241 2.13 -15.66 -30.29
C THR A 241 0.73 -15.94 -29.74
N PHE A 242 -0.15 -14.93 -29.68
CA PHE A 242 -1.57 -15.15 -29.44
C PHE A 242 -2.31 -15.35 -30.76
N HIS A 243 -2.91 -16.53 -30.93
CA HIS A 243 -3.81 -16.85 -32.02
C HIS A 243 -4.96 -15.83 -32.11
N THR A 244 -5.06 -15.17 -33.26
CA THR A 244 -6.16 -14.27 -33.63
C THR A 244 -7.42 -15.08 -33.92
N LYS A 245 -8.33 -15.17 -32.94
CA LYS A 245 -9.72 -15.58 -33.18
C LYS A 245 -10.57 -14.37 -33.59
N SER A 246 -11.37 -14.58 -34.62
CA SER A 246 -12.23 -13.63 -35.34
C SER A 246 -13.16 -12.81 -34.43
N GLY A 247 -13.20 -11.50 -34.64
CA GLY A 247 -13.90 -10.50 -33.81
C GLY A 247 -15.44 -10.57 -33.78
N ARG A 248 -16.08 -11.65 -34.24
CA ARG A 248 -17.55 -11.81 -34.14
C ARG A 248 -18.01 -12.46 -32.83
N GLU A 249 -17.16 -13.22 -32.14
CA GLU A 249 -17.57 -13.97 -30.94
C GLU A 249 -17.61 -13.13 -29.66
N TYR A 250 -17.10 -11.89 -29.68
CA TYR A 250 -17.07 -11.01 -28.50
C TYR A 250 -18.40 -10.30 -28.22
N PHE A 251 -19.30 -10.16 -29.20
CA PHE A 251 -20.56 -9.45 -29.00
C PHE A 251 -21.64 -10.29 -28.30
N THR A 252 -21.59 -11.62 -28.42
CA THR A 252 -22.61 -12.51 -27.85
C THR A 252 -22.36 -12.90 -26.39
N LYS A 253 -21.24 -12.48 -25.78
CA LYS A 253 -20.86 -12.84 -24.40
C LYS A 253 -20.61 -11.64 -23.48
N MET A 254 -21.07 -10.44 -23.83
CA MET A 254 -21.01 -9.32 -22.89
C MET A 254 -22.09 -9.51 -21.81
N PRO A 255 -21.74 -9.65 -20.52
CA PRO A 255 -22.72 -9.65 -19.44
C PRO A 255 -23.46 -8.31 -19.45
N MET A 256 -24.76 -8.29 -19.19
CA MET A 256 -25.62 -7.09 -19.28
C MET A 256 -25.29 -5.97 -18.26
N GLN A 257 -24.28 -6.15 -17.40
CA GLN A 257 -23.90 -5.19 -16.35
C GLN A 257 -23.19 -3.91 -16.82
N PRO A 258 -22.29 -3.89 -17.82
CA PRO A 258 -21.65 -2.67 -18.29
C PRO A 258 -22.61 -1.75 -19.07
N LEU A 259 -23.64 -2.30 -19.71
CA LEU A 259 -24.66 -1.50 -20.40
C LEU A 259 -25.47 -0.66 -19.39
N ALA A 260 -25.77 -1.20 -18.21
CA ALA A 260 -26.42 -0.45 -17.14
C ALA A 260 -25.55 0.71 -16.62
N GLN A 261 -24.22 0.51 -16.54
CA GLN A 261 -23.29 1.57 -16.16
C GLN A 261 -23.16 2.67 -17.22
N VAL A 262 -23.21 2.31 -18.50
CA VAL A 262 -23.22 3.28 -19.61
C VAL A 262 -24.50 4.13 -19.57
N VAL A 263 -25.66 3.55 -19.27
CA VAL A 263 -26.93 4.31 -19.12
C VAL A 263 -26.89 5.26 -17.92
N CYS A 264 -26.31 4.86 -16.78
CA CYS A 264 -26.15 5.73 -15.62
C CYS A 264 -25.25 6.95 -15.89
N LEU A 265 -24.20 6.79 -16.72
CA LEU A 265 -23.34 7.92 -17.11
C LEU A 265 -24.06 8.90 -18.05
N PHE A 266 -24.98 8.42 -18.91
CA PHE A 266 -25.78 9.30 -19.76
C PHE A 266 -26.79 10.15 -18.97
N THR A 267 -27.29 9.68 -17.81
CA THR A 267 -28.15 10.51 -16.94
C THR A 267 -27.39 11.62 -16.23
N VAL A 268 -26.12 11.41 -15.86
CA VAL A 268 -25.32 12.43 -15.15
C VAL A 268 -24.88 13.55 -16.10
N ILE A 269 -24.55 13.24 -17.36
CA ILE A 269 -24.12 14.23 -18.36
C ILE A 269 -25.28 15.09 -18.88
N LYS A 270 -26.55 14.67 -18.69
CA LYS A 270 -27.72 15.45 -19.07
C LYS A 270 -28.20 16.44 -18.01
N ILE A 271 -27.59 16.40 -16.81
CA ILE A 271 -27.97 17.22 -15.63
C ILE A 271 -26.91 18.31 -15.34
N MET A 272 -25.78 18.32 -16.05
CA MET A 272 -24.80 19.43 -16.08
C MET A 272 -24.94 20.24 -17.37
#